data_AF-A0A7S3LJN3-F1
#
_entry.id   AF-A0A7S3LJN3-F1
#
_cell.length_a   1.000
_cell.length_b   1.000
_cell.length_c   1.000
_cell.angle_alpha   90.00
_cell.angle_beta   90.00
_cell.angle_gamma   90.00
#
_symmetry.space_group_name_H-M   'P 1'
#
loop_
_entity.id
_entity.type
_entity.pdbx_description
1 polymer ?
#
loop_
_entity_poly.entity_id
_entity_poly.type
_entity_poly.pdbx_seq_one_letter_code
_entity_poly.pdbx_strand_id
1 'polypeptide(L)'
;MSNIRAPAGSSSINVDLVANFNVDTLEWEFLSNSQVVYNGGTTEVPPNVEIPDEDTKWDQQIRTFCMALCFINLGTAAIFLIWTLTHKNIPIVKASQVHFLAMVSVGAMISSLTIYPITVDDEFGPK
;
A
#
# COMPACT_ATOMS: atom_id res chain seq x y z
N MET A 1 -19.48 10.38 3.19
CA MET A 1 -20.78 9.94 2.63
C MET A 1 -21.83 10.12 3.71
N SER A 2 -22.80 11.02 3.52
CA SER A 2 -23.91 11.23 4.47
C SER A 2 -25.06 10.28 4.13
N ASN A 3 -25.52 9.50 5.12
CA ASN A 3 -26.68 8.62 4.97
C ASN A 3 -27.94 9.40 5.35
N ILE A 4 -28.67 9.90 4.35
CA ILE A 4 -29.98 10.51 4.56
C ILE A 4 -31.02 9.39 4.61
N ARG A 5 -31.70 9.22 5.75
CA ARG A 5 -32.82 8.28 5.89
C ARG A 5 -34.12 9.06 5.91
N ALA A 6 -35.01 8.78 4.97
CA ALA A 6 -36.37 9.30 4.95
C ALA A 6 -37.36 8.18 5.26
N PRO A 7 -38.39 8.40 6.11
CA PRO A 7 -39.46 7.43 6.33
C PRO A 7 -40.18 7.10 5.01
N ALA A 8 -40.55 5.84 4.81
CA ALA A 8 -41.37 5.43 3.67
C ALA A 8 -42.71 6.18 3.70
N GLY A 9 -43.05 6.90 2.62
CA GLY A 9 -44.26 7.72 2.51
C GLY A 9 -44.05 9.23 2.73
N SER A 10 -42.82 9.68 3.00
CA SER A 10 -42.51 11.11 3.10
C SER A 10 -42.51 11.78 1.72
N SER A 11 -43.31 12.82 1.52
CA SER A 11 -43.33 13.59 0.26
C SER A 11 -42.25 14.67 0.18
N SER A 12 -41.52 14.94 1.27
CA SER A 12 -40.45 15.93 1.34
C SER A 12 -39.42 15.54 2.39
N ILE A 13 -38.14 15.84 2.13
CA ILE A 13 -37.03 15.71 3.07
C ILE A 13 -36.52 17.11 3.35
N ASN A 14 -36.48 17.53 4.62
CA ASN A 14 -35.81 18.76 4.99
C ASN A 14 -34.35 18.45 5.34
N VAL A 15 -33.42 19.15 4.70
CA VAL A 15 -31.99 19.00 4.97
C VAL A 15 -31.54 20.28 5.68
N ASP A 16 -31.46 20.21 7.00
CA ASP A 16 -30.95 21.32 7.80
C ASP A 16 -29.43 21.22 7.92
N LEU A 17 -28.75 22.33 7.66
CA LEU A 17 -27.31 22.44 7.85
C LEU A 17 -27.02 22.54 9.35
N VAL A 18 -26.48 21.47 9.94
CA VAL A 18 -26.27 21.40 11.39
C VAL A 18 -24.93 22.00 11.82
N ALA A 19 -23.91 21.89 10.97
CA ALA A 19 -22.59 22.46 11.22
C ALA A 19 -21.89 22.86 9.92
N ASN A 20 -21.00 23.83 10.01
CA ASN A 20 -20.09 24.25 8.96
C ASN A 20 -18.64 24.05 9.44
N PHE A 21 -17.77 23.56 8.55
CA PHE A 21 -16.35 23.42 8.88
C PHE A 21 -15.63 24.72 8.51
N ASN A 22 -15.06 25.39 9.51
CA ASN A 22 -14.27 26.59 9.29
C ASN A 22 -12.84 26.19 8.91
N VAL A 23 -12.46 26.48 7.66
CA VAL A 23 -11.16 26.08 7.08
C VAL A 23 -9.99 26.83 7.71
N ASP A 24 -10.23 28.05 8.22
CA ASP A 24 -9.17 28.89 8.78
C ASP A 24 -8.84 28.49 10.22
N THR A 25 -9.83 28.04 10.99
CA THR A 25 -9.66 27.60 12.39
C THR A 25 -9.53 26.09 12.54
N LEU A 26 -9.86 25.31 11.50
CA LEU A 26 -9.95 23.85 11.52
C LEU A 26 -10.94 23.32 12.58
N GLU A 27 -11.96 24.12 12.89
CA GLU A 27 -12.99 23.78 13.88
C GLU A 27 -14.39 23.72 13.22
N TRP A 28 -15.28 22.94 13.84
CA TRP A 28 -16.69 22.87 13.42
C TRP A 28 -17.52 23.94 14.12
N GLU A 29 -18.18 24.79 13.34
CA GLU A 29 -19.15 25.78 13.82
C GLU A 29 -20.57 25.22 13.69
N PHE A 30 -21.24 25.01 14.82
CA PHE A 30 -22.62 24.51 14.84
C PHE A 30 -23.61 25.67 14.63
N LEU A 31 -24.37 25.61 13.54
CA LEU A 31 -25.18 26.73 13.04
C LEU A 31 -26.62 26.77 13.58
N SER A 32 -27.06 25.73 14.29
CA SER A 32 -28.45 25.61 14.74
C SER A 32 -28.55 25.07 16.17
N ASN A 33 -29.65 25.42 16.86
CA ASN A 33 -30.07 24.79 18.11
C ASN A 33 -30.55 23.33 17.92
N SER A 34 -30.35 22.74 16.73
CA SER A 34 -30.76 21.37 16.47
C SER A 34 -29.70 20.40 17.00
N GLN A 35 -30.15 19.43 17.79
CA GLN A 35 -29.25 18.42 18.35
C GLN A 35 -28.83 17.45 17.24
N VAL A 36 -27.52 17.28 17.05
CA VAL A 36 -26.97 16.24 16.15
C VAL A 36 -27.36 14.88 16.72
N VAL A 37 -28.10 14.09 15.94
CA VAL A 37 -28.45 12.71 16.30
C VAL A 37 -27.58 11.76 15.49
N TYR A 38 -26.75 10.97 16.18
CA TYR A 38 -25.88 9.98 15.56
C TYR A 38 -26.66 8.73 15.17
N ASN A 39 -26.03 7.82 14.40
CA ASN A 39 -26.67 6.60 13.89
C ASN A 39 -27.22 5.66 15.00
N GLY A 40 -26.83 5.86 16.26
CA GLY A 40 -27.38 5.17 17.43
C GLY A 40 -28.60 5.84 18.07
N GLY A 41 -29.13 6.93 17.50
CA GLY A 41 -30.19 7.73 18.12
C GLY A 41 -29.72 8.59 19.30
N THR A 42 -28.41 8.63 19.57
CA THR A 42 -27.79 9.39 20.65
C THR A 42 -27.40 10.79 20.17
N THR A 43 -27.35 11.74 21.10
CA THR A 43 -26.79 13.09 20.88
C THR A 43 -25.36 13.22 21.37
N GLU A 44 -24.85 12.18 22.05
CA GLU A 44 -23.48 12.11 22.51
C GLU A 44 -22.56 11.74 21.34
N VAL A 45 -21.46 12.50 21.20
CA VAL A 45 -20.42 12.24 20.20
C VAL A 45 -19.95 10.80 20.36
N PRO A 46 -19.96 9.97 19.29
CA PRO A 46 -19.47 8.61 19.36
C PRO A 46 -18.04 8.62 19.93
N PRO A 47 -17.70 7.66 20.81
CA PRO A 47 -16.34 7.54 21.29
C PRO A 47 -15.42 7.45 20.08
N ASN A 48 -14.32 8.21 20.12
CA ASN A 48 -13.33 8.18 19.06
C ASN A 48 -12.87 6.73 18.89
N VAL A 49 -13.15 6.14 17.73
CA VAL A 49 -12.63 4.81 17.43
C VAL A 49 -11.15 5.03 17.18
N GLU A 50 -10.30 4.52 18.07
CA GLU A 50 -8.88 4.39 17.77
C GLU A 50 -8.79 3.58 16.48
N ILE A 51 -8.39 4.23 15.40
CA ILE A 51 -7.99 3.54 14.18
C ILE A 51 -6.85 2.64 14.64
N PRO A 52 -6.94 1.31 14.49
CA PRO A 52 -5.83 0.44 14.82
C PRO A 52 -4.61 1.00 14.10
N ASP A 53 -3.51 1.22 14.82
CA ASP A 53 -2.28 1.67 14.19
C ASP A 53 -1.97 0.72 13.04
N GLU A 54 -2.16 1.18 11.79
CA GLU A 54 -1.84 0.42 10.58
C GLU A 54 -0.31 0.26 10.40
N ASP A 55 0.46 0.73 11.38
CA ASP A 55 1.87 0.44 11.60
C ASP A 55 2.08 -1.04 11.96
N THR A 56 1.67 -1.94 11.07
CA THR A 56 2.25 -3.29 10.99
C THR A 56 3.66 -3.13 10.42
N LYS A 57 4.54 -2.48 11.18
CA LYS A 57 5.95 -2.38 10.86
C LYS A 57 6.47 -3.81 10.82
N TRP A 58 6.77 -4.29 9.63
CA TRP A 58 7.41 -5.57 9.45
C TRP A 58 8.64 -5.63 10.34
N ASP A 59 8.83 -6.77 11.02
CA ASP A 59 10.00 -6.95 11.86
C ASP A 59 11.25 -6.67 11.03
N GLN A 60 12.14 -5.83 11.56
CA GLN A 60 13.36 -5.38 10.88
C GLN A 60 14.22 -6.58 10.44
N GLN A 61 14.10 -7.70 11.15
CA GLN A 61 14.75 -8.96 10.82
C GLN A 61 14.25 -9.53 9.49
N ILE A 62 12.93 -9.53 9.26
CA ILE A 62 12.33 -10.02 8.02
C ILE A 62 12.79 -9.16 6.84
N ARG A 63 12.79 -7.82 7.01
CA ARG A 63 13.27 -6.91 5.97
C ARG A 63 14.73 -7.16 5.59
N THR A 64 15.58 -7.32 6.60
CA THR A 64 17.01 -7.64 6.41
C THR A 64 17.20 -8.98 5.68
N PHE A 65 16.41 -9.98 6.05
CA PHE A 65 16.44 -11.30 5.43
C PHE A 65 16.00 -11.27 3.96
N CYS A 66 14.92 -10.57 3.65
CA CYS A 66 14.44 -10.38 2.26
C CYS A 66 15.48 -9.66 1.40
N MET A 67 16.14 -8.63 1.93
CA MET A 67 17.21 -7.92 1.23
C MET A 67 18.42 -8.82 0.98
N ALA A 68 18.84 -9.63 1.96
CA ALA A 68 19.93 -10.58 1.79
C ALA A 68 19.63 -11.60 0.68
N LEU A 69 18.41 -12.16 0.67
CA LEU A 69 17.97 -13.07 -0.39
C LEU A 69 17.96 -12.41 -1.77
N CYS A 70 17.53 -11.15 -1.85
CA CYS A 70 17.56 -10.38 -3.09
C CYS A 70 18.99 -10.27 -3.65
N PHE A 71 19.96 -9.90 -2.82
CA PHE A 71 21.37 -9.80 -3.24
C PHE A 71 21.96 -11.14 -3.66
N ILE A 72 21.65 -12.22 -2.92
CA ILE A 72 22.10 -13.57 -3.30
C ILE A 72 21.53 -13.96 -4.66
N ASN A 73 20.24 -13.73 -4.89
CA ASN A 73 19.59 -14.07 -6.15
C ASN A 73 20.13 -13.23 -7.32
N LEU A 74 20.36 -11.94 -7.10
CA LEU A 74 20.96 -11.06 -8.11
C LEU A 74 22.38 -11.51 -8.46
N GLY A 75 23.17 -11.88 -7.43
CA GLY A 75 24.53 -12.37 -7.60
C GLY A 75 24.60 -13.70 -8.36
N THR A 76 23.76 -14.68 -8.00
CA THR A 76 23.71 -15.96 -8.69
C THR A 76 23.22 -15.82 -10.13
N ALA A 77 22.21 -14.99 -10.39
CA ALA A 77 21.74 -14.69 -11.74
C ALA A 77 22.84 -14.04 -12.59
N ALA A 78 23.61 -13.10 -12.03
CA ALA A 78 24.74 -12.47 -12.71
C ALA A 78 25.86 -13.48 -13.02
N ILE A 79 26.21 -14.35 -12.07
CA ILE A 79 27.21 -15.41 -12.27
C ILE A 79 26.76 -16.35 -13.39
N PHE A 80 25.51 -16.80 -13.39
CA PHE A 80 25.00 -17.69 -14.44
C PHE A 80 24.94 -17.00 -15.80
N LEU A 81 24.60 -15.70 -15.84
CA LEU A 81 24.63 -14.93 -17.07
C LEU A 81 26.06 -14.84 -17.63
N ILE A 82 27.04 -14.47 -16.80
CA ILE A 82 28.46 -14.39 -17.20
C ILE A 82 28.97 -15.76 -17.66
N TRP A 83 28.65 -16.82 -16.91
CA TRP A 83 29.05 -18.18 -17.25
C TRP A 83 28.48 -18.62 -18.60
N THR A 84 27.18 -18.34 -18.84
CA THR A 84 26.48 -18.66 -20.10
C THR A 84 27.11 -17.93 -21.29
N LEU A 85 27.46 -16.65 -21.11
CA LEU A 85 28.09 -15.85 -22.17
C LEU A 85 29.52 -16.29 -22.47
N THR A 86 30.27 -16.69 -21.43
CA THR A 86 31.66 -17.16 -21.57
C THR A 86 31.72 -18.54 -22.22
N HIS A 87 30.78 -19.43 -21.91
CA HIS A 87 30.75 -20.82 -22.38
C HIS A 87 29.76 -21.06 -23.53
N LYS A 88 29.37 -20.02 -24.28
CA LYS A 88 28.41 -20.11 -25.38
C LYS A 88 28.78 -21.11 -26.50
N ASN A 89 30.05 -21.50 -26.58
CA ASN A 89 30.56 -22.47 -27.57
C ASN A 89 30.41 -23.93 -27.13
N ILE A 90 30.10 -24.21 -25.87
CA ILE A 90 29.89 -25.59 -25.40
C ILE A 90 28.60 -26.14 -26.04
N PRO A 91 28.61 -27.37 -26.59
CA PRO A 91 27.44 -27.94 -27.28
C PRO A 91 26.16 -27.92 -26.45
N ILE A 92 26.27 -28.18 -25.15
CA ILE A 92 25.15 -28.12 -24.19
C ILE A 92 24.52 -26.74 -24.14
N VAL A 93 25.33 -25.68 -24.04
CA VAL A 93 24.85 -24.30 -23.96
C VAL A 93 24.26 -23.85 -25.31
N LYS A 94 24.89 -24.28 -26.41
CA LYS A 94 24.44 -23.98 -27.77
C LYS A 94 23.09 -24.64 -28.10
N ALA A 95 22.88 -25.88 -27.65
CA ALA A 95 21.61 -26.59 -27.83
C ALA A 95 20.44 -25.90 -27.12
N SER A 96 20.71 -25.29 -25.96
CA SER A 96 19.69 -24.61 -25.14
C SER A 96 19.38 -23.17 -25.57
N GLN A 97 19.93 -22.69 -26.69
CA GLN A 97 19.75 -21.32 -27.20
C GLN A 97 20.23 -20.24 -26.22
N VAL A 98 21.49 -19.81 -26.37
CA VAL A 98 22.18 -18.84 -25.48
C VAL A 98 21.36 -17.58 -25.19
N HIS A 99 20.65 -17.05 -26.20
CA HIS A 99 19.82 -15.84 -26.05
C HIS A 99 18.63 -16.05 -25.11
N PHE A 100 18.02 -17.24 -25.12
CA PHE A 100 16.90 -17.57 -24.25
C PHE A 100 17.36 -17.62 -22.78
N LEU A 101 18.48 -18.32 -22.51
CA LEU A 101 19.10 -18.34 -21.17
C LEU A 101 19.45 -16.93 -20.68
N ALA A 102 20.02 -16.09 -21.55
CA ALA A 102 20.33 -14.71 -21.20
C ALA A 102 19.08 -13.90 -20.84
N MET A 103 17.99 -14.03 -21.60
CA MET A 103 16.72 -13.36 -21.29
C MET A 103 16.13 -13.83 -19.96
N VAL A 104 16.19 -15.13 -19.66
CA VAL A 104 15.71 -15.68 -18.38
C VAL A 104 16.49 -15.10 -17.21
N SER A 105 17.82 -15.08 -17.28
CA SER A 105 18.65 -14.48 -16.22
C SER A 105 18.38 -12.99 -16.04
N VAL A 106 18.24 -12.23 -17.14
CA VAL A 106 17.90 -10.80 -17.07
C VAL A 106 16.51 -10.58 -16.46
N GLY A 107 15.51 -11.39 -16.85
CA GLY A 107 14.18 -11.35 -16.26
C GLY A 107 14.19 -11.62 -14.75
N ALA A 108 14.99 -12.60 -14.31
CA ALA A 108 15.18 -12.89 -12.89
C ALA A 108 15.83 -11.73 -12.13
N MET A 109 16.81 -11.05 -12.74
CA MET A 109 17.43 -9.85 -12.16
C MET A 109 16.43 -8.70 -12.02
N ILE A 110 15.66 -8.40 -13.08
CA ILE A 110 14.63 -7.36 -13.07
C ILE A 110 13.56 -7.68 -12.01
N SER A 111 13.11 -8.94 -11.94
CA SER A 111 12.15 -9.39 -10.93
C SER A 111 12.68 -9.32 -9.50
N SER A 112 14.00 -9.40 -9.30
CA SER A 112 14.59 -9.26 -7.96
C SER A 112 14.68 -7.78 -7.56
N LEU A 113 14.95 -6.90 -8.53
CA LEU A 113 15.01 -5.45 -8.34
C LEU A 113 13.66 -4.86 -7.88
N THR A 114 12.52 -5.50 -8.17
CA THR A 114 11.21 -5.01 -7.69
C THR A 114 11.03 -5.11 -6.18
N ILE A 115 11.85 -5.90 -5.48
CA ILE A 115 11.84 -5.97 -4.01
C ILE A 115 12.39 -4.68 -3.39
N TYR A 116 13.33 -4.01 -4.07
CA TYR A 116 13.99 -2.81 -3.56
C TYR A 116 13.02 -1.64 -3.26
N PRO A 117 12.17 -1.17 -4.20
CA PRO A 117 11.27 -0.06 -3.93
C PRO A 117 10.28 -0.34 -2.79
N ILE A 118 9.82 -1.58 -2.66
CA ILE A 118 8.93 -1.99 -1.56
C ILE A 118 9.60 -1.74 -0.20
N THR A 119 10.91 -1.98 -0.09
CA THR A 119 11.63 -1.77 1.18
C THR A 119 11.94 -0.30 1.50
N VAL A 120 11.88 0.59 0.51
CA VAL A 120 12.21 2.02 0.68
C VAL A 120 10.98 2.83 1.09
N ASP A 121 9.80 2.49 0.57
CA ASP A 121 8.55 3.20 0.89
C ASP A 121 8.23 3.15 2.40
N ASP A 122 8.57 2.05 3.08
CA ASP A 122 8.35 1.88 4.53
C ASP A 122 9.26 2.77 5.41
N GLU A 123 10.31 3.40 4.86
CA GLU A 123 11.29 4.17 5.65
C GLU A 123 10.96 5.67 5.76
N PHE A 124 10.06 6.19 4.93
CA PHE A 124 9.73 7.63 4.86
C PHE A 124 8.38 8.02 5.49
N GLY A 125 7.69 7.10 6.17
CA GLY A 125 6.45 7.42 6.89
C GLY A 125 6.69 8.38 8.08
N PRO A 126 5.82 9.37 8.31
CA PRO A 126 5.92 10.24 9.48
C PRO A 126 5.85 9.42 10.77
N LYS A 127 6.79 9.68 11.69
CA LYS A 127 6.86 9.04 13.02
C LYS A 127 5.81 9.56 13.97
#